data_AF-A0A3M1DNR9-F1
#
_entry.id   AF-A0A3M1DNR9-F1
#
_cell.length_a   1.000
_cell.length_b   1.000
_cell.length_c   1.000
_cell.angle_alpha   90.00
_cell.angle_beta   90.00
_cell.angle_gamma   90.00
#
_symmetry.space_group_name_H-M   'P 1'
#
loop_
_entity.id
_entity.type
_entity.pdbx_description
1 polymer ?
#
loop_
_entity_poly.entity_id
_entity_poly.type
_entity_poly.pdbx_seq_one_letter_code
_entity_poly.pdbx_strand_id
1 'polypeptide(L)'
;MEQAFLTHQLPRVLPEGIDRLYFGAEFCCWRMPEDDAILRALDLCRRQGIPLTLVTPVFYPSWQKRAENLVAFAAENLDDGDELLFSDLGMAELARSEAGRLTLVCGRALSGQKRGPRILDLDLSAEQRDYFRRGTWYSRSSAALLHQLGVARLELDNLLQGMAPLPEGFSGSLHLPWAMVTSSRNCPFREPRHGHPCRPACGEGFTLETPQSRVVLYQAGNTQFLRNDNLPQDLADLGVDRLVHHLHLPA
;
A
#
# COMPACT_ATOMS: atom_id res chain seq x y z
N MET A 1 10.61 0.12 -16.40
CA MET A 1 9.45 -0.26 -15.55
C MET A 1 10.01 -1.04 -14.38
N GLU A 2 10.07 -0.42 -13.21
CA GLU A 2 10.62 -1.03 -11.99
C GLU A 2 9.71 -2.17 -11.50
N GLN A 3 10.28 -3.33 -11.17
CA GLN A 3 9.60 -4.48 -10.60
C GLN A 3 9.82 -4.54 -9.09
N ALA A 4 8.77 -4.23 -8.34
CA ALA A 4 8.79 -4.27 -6.88
C ALA A 4 8.02 -5.48 -6.34
N PHE A 5 8.45 -6.01 -5.20
CA PHE A 5 7.74 -7.09 -4.50
C PHE A 5 7.43 -6.72 -3.06
N LEU A 6 6.18 -6.87 -2.67
CA LEU A 6 5.70 -6.62 -1.31
C LEU A 6 5.60 -7.90 -0.50
N THR A 7 6.21 -7.87 0.67
CA THR A 7 6.06 -8.91 1.68
C THR A 7 6.15 -8.38 3.11
N HIS A 8 5.49 -9.09 4.01
CA HIS A 8 5.58 -8.89 5.46
C HIS A 8 6.44 -9.99 6.11
N GLN A 9 6.85 -11.00 5.33
CA GLN A 9 7.70 -12.10 5.74
C GLN A 9 8.95 -12.07 4.87
N LEU A 10 10.10 -11.85 5.49
CA LEU A 10 11.35 -11.75 4.77
C LEU A 10 11.67 -13.13 4.15
N PRO A 11 11.73 -13.25 2.81
CA PRO A 11 12.08 -14.52 2.19
C PRO A 11 13.56 -14.82 2.40
N ARG A 12 13.93 -16.10 2.34
CA ARG A 12 15.35 -16.50 2.42
C ARG A 12 16.15 -16.06 1.20
N VAL A 13 15.49 -16.04 0.04
CA VAL A 13 16.05 -15.65 -1.26
C VAL A 13 15.01 -14.76 -1.93
N LEU A 14 15.45 -13.63 -2.48
CA LEU A 14 14.54 -12.76 -3.23
C LEU A 14 14.20 -13.39 -4.59
N PRO A 15 13.00 -13.12 -5.14
CA PRO A 15 12.68 -13.50 -6.52
C PRO A 15 13.67 -12.92 -7.52
N GLU A 16 13.91 -13.62 -8.62
CA GLU A 16 14.71 -13.09 -9.73
C GLU A 16 13.99 -11.89 -10.39
N GLY A 17 14.77 -10.93 -10.90
CA GLY A 17 14.24 -9.76 -11.60
C GLY A 17 13.52 -8.74 -10.72
N ILE A 18 13.73 -8.78 -9.40
CA ILE A 18 13.29 -7.75 -8.47
C ILE A 18 14.21 -6.53 -8.54
N ASP A 19 13.63 -5.35 -8.68
CA ASP A 19 14.33 -4.06 -8.62
C ASP A 19 14.17 -3.39 -7.25
N ARG A 20 13.12 -3.72 -6.47
CA ARG A 20 12.83 -3.10 -5.17
C ARG A 20 12.05 -4.03 -4.23
N LEU A 21 12.39 -4.03 -2.94
CA LEU A 21 11.64 -4.76 -1.92
C LEU A 21 10.74 -3.81 -1.12
N TYR A 22 9.44 -4.10 -1.08
CA TYR A 22 8.50 -3.51 -0.14
C TYR A 22 8.41 -4.42 1.08
N PHE A 23 8.85 -3.92 2.24
CA PHE A 23 8.85 -4.71 3.47
C PHE A 23 8.11 -3.98 4.59
N GLY A 24 7.17 -4.66 5.23
CA GLY A 24 6.40 -4.08 6.33
C GLY A 24 4.96 -4.59 6.39
N ALA A 25 4.08 -3.75 6.92
CA ALA A 25 2.67 -4.05 7.03
C ALA A 25 1.84 -2.97 6.33
N GLU A 26 0.96 -3.38 5.42
CA GLU A 26 0.19 -2.43 4.62
C GLU A 26 -1.11 -1.99 5.31
N PHE A 27 -1.81 -2.90 6.01
CA PHE A 27 -3.15 -2.61 6.54
C PHE A 27 -3.33 -2.81 8.05
N CYS A 28 -2.43 -3.53 8.71
CA CYS A 28 -2.58 -3.91 10.11
C CYS A 28 -1.34 -3.57 10.93
N CYS A 29 -1.46 -2.66 11.89
CA CYS A 29 -0.36 -2.29 12.80
C CYS A 29 0.19 -3.47 13.60
N TRP A 30 -0.62 -4.47 13.94
CA TRP A 30 -0.17 -5.66 14.66
C TRP A 30 0.71 -6.59 13.82
N ARG A 31 0.77 -6.40 12.50
CA ARG A 31 1.68 -7.12 11.60
C ARG A 31 2.97 -6.36 11.35
N MET A 32 3.13 -5.16 11.93
CA MET A 32 4.33 -4.37 11.75
C MET A 32 5.53 -5.19 12.23
N PRO A 33 6.56 -5.40 11.38
CA PRO A 33 7.76 -6.11 11.80
C PRO A 33 8.47 -5.39 12.95
N GLU A 34 9.18 -6.18 13.77
CA GLU A 34 10.14 -5.66 14.75
C GLU A 34 11.37 -5.10 14.03
N ASP A 35 12.12 -4.21 14.72
CA ASP A 35 13.25 -3.49 14.14
C ASP A 35 14.34 -4.45 13.61
N ASP A 36 14.63 -5.54 14.33
CA ASP A 36 15.56 -6.58 13.88
C ASP A 36 15.18 -7.21 12.53
N ALA A 37 13.87 -7.39 12.29
CA ALA A 37 13.39 -7.93 11.03
C ALA A 37 13.54 -6.91 9.90
N ILE A 38 13.34 -5.63 10.19
CA ILE A 38 13.55 -4.53 9.22
C ILE A 38 15.03 -4.41 8.89
N LEU A 39 15.93 -4.45 9.89
CA LEU A 39 17.39 -4.44 9.68
C LEU A 39 17.85 -5.59 8.78
N ARG A 40 17.32 -6.80 9.01
CA ARG A 40 17.61 -7.96 8.14
C ARG A 40 17.09 -7.78 6.71
N ALA A 41 15.97 -7.09 6.52
CA ALA A 41 15.46 -6.77 5.21
C ALA A 41 16.35 -5.75 4.49
N LEU A 42 16.77 -4.69 5.19
CA LEU A 42 17.72 -3.70 4.69
C LEU A 42 19.03 -4.37 4.26
N ASP A 43 19.65 -5.17 5.12
CA ASP A 43 20.88 -5.92 4.84
C ASP A 43 20.74 -6.87 3.64
N LEU A 44 19.58 -7.54 3.50
CA LEU A 44 19.29 -8.35 2.31
C LEU A 44 19.24 -7.48 1.04
N CYS A 45 18.54 -6.35 1.07
CA CYS A 45 18.46 -5.41 -0.04
C CYS A 45 19.85 -4.86 -0.43
N ARG A 46 20.70 -4.53 0.56
CA ARG A 46 22.04 -4.00 0.30
C ARG A 46 22.96 -5.01 -0.36
N ARG A 47 22.94 -6.26 0.09
CA ARG A 47 23.69 -7.35 -0.56
C ARG A 47 23.28 -7.56 -2.02
N GLN A 48 22.01 -7.28 -2.34
CA GLN A 48 21.46 -7.44 -3.69
C GLN A 48 21.54 -6.14 -4.51
N GLY A 49 21.99 -5.03 -3.92
CA GLY A 49 22.08 -3.74 -4.58
C GLY A 49 20.73 -3.13 -4.95
N ILE A 50 19.65 -3.47 -4.24
CA ILE A 50 18.31 -2.93 -4.48
C ILE A 50 17.84 -2.03 -3.32
N PRO A 51 16.99 -1.03 -3.58
CA PRO A 51 16.36 -0.22 -2.54
C PRO A 51 15.23 -0.95 -1.81
N LEU A 52 14.89 -0.45 -0.62
CA LEU A 52 13.78 -0.90 0.21
C LEU A 52 12.72 0.20 0.35
N THR A 53 11.46 -0.20 0.32
CA THR A 53 10.32 0.64 0.73
C THR A 53 9.76 0.08 2.03
N LEU A 54 9.91 0.82 3.13
CA LEU A 54 9.37 0.46 4.43
C LEU A 54 7.88 0.77 4.46
N VAL A 55 7.05 -0.27 4.52
CA VAL A 55 5.60 -0.15 4.42
C VAL A 55 4.99 -0.02 5.81
N THR A 56 4.23 1.06 6.03
CA THR A 56 3.56 1.30 7.30
C THR A 56 2.04 1.35 7.14
N PRO A 57 1.29 0.73 8.07
CA PRO A 57 -0.16 0.68 8.01
C PRO A 57 -0.77 1.90 8.70
N VAL A 58 -2.10 1.98 8.72
CA VAL A 58 -2.80 2.93 9.59
C VAL A 58 -2.56 2.54 11.05
N PHE A 59 -1.97 3.44 11.83
CA PHE A 59 -1.73 3.19 13.26
C PHE A 59 -2.94 3.54 14.14
N TYR A 60 -3.10 2.79 15.23
CA TYR A 60 -4.03 3.15 16.30
C TYR A 60 -3.38 4.16 17.26
N PRO A 61 -4.15 4.95 18.01
CA PRO A 61 -3.59 5.85 19.03
C PRO A 61 -2.67 5.13 20.03
N SER A 62 -2.99 3.87 20.39
CA SER A 62 -2.14 3.07 21.28
C SER A 62 -0.79 2.67 20.67
N TRP A 63 -0.60 2.86 19.36
CA TRP A 63 0.64 2.59 18.63
C TRP A 63 1.46 3.86 18.37
N GLN A 64 1.01 5.03 18.85
CA GLN A 64 1.70 6.31 18.60
C GLN A 64 3.18 6.24 18.98
N LYS A 65 3.52 5.73 20.17
CA LYS A 65 4.92 5.65 20.58
C LYS A 65 5.76 4.73 19.69
N ARG A 66 5.16 3.66 19.18
CA ARG A 66 5.81 2.76 18.22
C ARG A 66 6.01 3.44 16.87
N ALA A 67 5.06 4.26 16.42
CA ALA A 67 5.19 5.03 15.18
C ALA A 67 6.31 6.08 15.27
N GLU A 68 6.41 6.83 16.37
CA GLU A 68 7.54 7.76 16.64
C GLU A 68 8.88 7.04 16.57
N ASN A 69 9.01 5.93 17.31
CA ASN A 69 10.24 5.15 17.31
C ASN A 69 10.56 4.58 15.93
N LEU A 70 9.54 4.18 15.15
CA LEU A 70 9.72 3.66 13.80
C LEU A 70 10.18 4.74 12.81
N VAL A 71 9.66 5.97 12.94
CA VAL A 71 10.11 7.11 12.13
C VAL A 71 11.57 7.43 12.45
N ALA A 72 11.92 7.53 13.73
CA ALA A 72 13.32 7.74 14.15
C ALA A 72 14.23 6.61 13.63
N PHE A 73 13.81 5.35 13.79
CA PHE A 73 14.54 4.20 13.27
C PHE A 73 14.74 4.28 11.74
N ALA A 74 13.69 4.61 10.98
CA ALA A 74 13.79 4.78 9.53
C ALA A 74 14.73 5.93 9.17
N ALA A 75 14.66 7.04 9.91
CA ALA A 75 15.51 8.21 9.74
C ALA A 75 16.98 7.98 10.11
N GLU A 76 17.31 6.86 10.73
CA GLU A 76 18.68 6.44 11.04
C GLU A 76 19.19 5.39 10.05
N ASN A 77 18.32 4.52 9.56
CA ASN A 77 18.71 3.30 8.85
C ASN A 77 18.35 3.25 7.36
N LEU A 78 17.48 4.14 6.88
CA LEU A 78 17.17 4.25 5.45
C LEU A 78 18.23 5.11 4.74
N ASP A 79 18.71 4.58 3.62
CA ASP A 79 19.70 5.20 2.73
C ASP A 79 19.02 6.03 1.64
N ASP A 80 19.82 6.78 0.88
CA ASP A 80 19.35 7.46 -0.32
C ASP A 80 18.82 6.43 -1.34
N GLY A 81 17.55 6.58 -1.72
CA GLY A 81 16.83 5.68 -2.64
C GLY A 81 15.86 4.72 -1.95
N ASP A 82 15.95 4.57 -0.62
CA ASP A 82 14.89 3.94 0.15
C ASP A 82 13.72 4.90 0.36
N GLU A 83 12.58 4.30 0.69
CA GLU A 83 11.33 5.01 0.84
C GLU A 83 10.61 4.61 2.13
N LEU A 84 9.87 5.55 2.71
CA LEU A 84 8.89 5.30 3.74
C LEU A 84 7.49 5.47 3.15
N LEU A 85 6.74 4.38 3.07
CA LEU A 85 5.35 4.39 2.63
C LEU A 85 4.45 4.58 3.85
N PHE A 86 3.61 5.62 3.80
CA PHE A 86 2.62 5.90 4.83
C PHE A 86 1.20 5.60 4.36
N SER A 87 0.38 5.05 5.25
CA SER A 87 -1.04 4.75 4.98
C SER A 87 -2.02 5.64 5.76
N ASP A 88 -1.51 6.56 6.57
CA ASP A 88 -2.28 7.61 7.23
C ASP A 88 -1.50 8.95 7.26
N LEU A 89 -2.25 10.07 7.29
CA LEU A 89 -1.66 11.40 7.25
C LEU A 89 -0.91 11.77 8.55
N GLY A 90 -1.21 11.10 9.67
CA GLY A 90 -0.49 11.32 10.93
C GLY A 90 0.95 10.81 10.82
N MET A 91 1.15 9.66 10.18
CA MET A 91 2.48 9.13 9.89
C MET A 91 3.27 10.02 8.92
N ALA A 92 2.60 10.58 7.89
CA ALA A 92 3.25 11.54 6.98
C ALA A 92 3.71 12.81 7.71
N GLU A 93 2.84 13.36 8.57
CA GLU A 93 3.16 14.55 9.38
C GLU A 93 4.35 14.27 10.32
N LEU A 94 4.31 13.12 11.01
CA LEU A 94 5.35 12.69 11.94
C LEU A 94 6.70 12.51 11.23
N ALA A 95 6.71 11.81 10.08
CA ALA A 95 7.91 11.62 9.29
C ALA A 95 8.48 12.95 8.80
N ARG A 96 7.63 13.90 8.38
CA ARG A 96 8.09 15.23 7.98
C ARG A 96 8.68 16.02 9.16
N SER A 97 8.06 15.98 10.33
CA SER A 97 8.49 16.77 11.50
C SER A 97 9.77 16.25 12.13
N GLU A 98 9.94 14.93 12.18
CA GLU A 98 11.07 14.28 12.89
C GLU A 98 12.18 13.84 11.95
N ALA A 99 11.88 13.64 10.67
CA ALA A 99 12.76 12.96 9.72
C ALA A 99 12.62 13.51 8.29
N GLY A 100 12.74 14.82 8.11
CA GLY A 100 12.54 15.51 6.82
C GLY A 100 13.45 15.07 5.65
N ARG A 101 14.39 14.16 5.87
CA ARG A 101 15.22 13.53 4.82
C ARG A 101 14.58 12.29 4.19
N LEU A 102 13.54 11.73 4.79
CA LEU A 102 12.91 10.51 4.31
C LEU A 102 12.16 10.76 3.00
N THR A 103 12.36 9.90 2.02
CA THR A 103 11.55 9.90 0.80
C THR A 103 10.19 9.29 1.11
N LEU A 104 9.13 10.10 1.06
CA LEU A 104 7.78 9.67 1.41
C LEU A 104 6.99 9.17 0.20
N VAL A 105 6.29 8.07 0.38
CA VAL A 105 5.38 7.47 -0.60
C VAL A 105 3.96 7.37 -0.03
N CYS A 106 2.97 7.84 -0.77
CA CYS A 106 1.58 7.78 -0.33
C CYS A 106 0.98 6.41 -0.62
N GLY A 107 0.68 5.65 0.42
CA GLY A 107 0.11 4.31 0.34
C GLY A 107 -1.32 4.29 -0.22
N ARG A 108 -1.67 3.18 -0.86
CA ARG A 108 -2.95 3.03 -1.57
C ARG A 108 -4.17 3.14 -0.65
N ALA A 109 -4.03 2.87 0.65
CA ALA A 109 -5.10 3.07 1.62
C ALA A 109 -5.71 4.48 1.57
N LEU A 110 -4.90 5.50 1.21
CA LEU A 110 -5.33 6.89 1.09
C LEU A 110 -5.73 7.32 -0.33
N SER A 111 -5.61 6.44 -1.33
CA SER A 111 -5.81 6.81 -2.74
C SER A 111 -7.23 7.31 -3.05
N GLY A 112 -8.22 6.91 -2.25
CA GLY A 112 -9.64 7.23 -2.49
C GLY A 112 -10.17 6.69 -3.82
N GLN A 113 -9.47 5.72 -4.43
CA GLN A 113 -9.96 5.00 -5.60
C GLN A 113 -11.24 4.23 -5.26
N LYS A 114 -12.11 4.07 -6.25
CA LYS A 114 -13.40 3.41 -6.09
C LYS A 114 -13.23 1.96 -6.51
N ARG A 115 -13.11 1.04 -5.56
CA ARG A 115 -12.74 -0.36 -5.81
C ARG A 115 -13.91 -1.34 -5.74
N GLY A 116 -15.13 -0.86 -5.53
CA GLY A 116 -16.30 -1.73 -5.39
C GLY A 116 -16.60 -2.45 -6.71
N PRO A 117 -16.70 -3.79 -6.74
CA PRO A 117 -16.87 -4.54 -8.00
C PRO A 117 -18.20 -4.28 -8.70
N ARG A 118 -19.22 -3.84 -7.95
CA ARG A 118 -20.55 -3.46 -8.49
C ARG A 118 -20.50 -2.30 -9.47
N ILE A 119 -19.38 -1.59 -9.57
CA ILE A 119 -19.18 -0.55 -10.58
C ILE A 119 -19.38 -1.07 -12.02
N LEU A 120 -19.06 -2.34 -12.27
CA LEU A 120 -19.21 -2.96 -13.57
C LEU A 120 -20.68 -3.12 -14.00
N ASP A 121 -21.59 -3.15 -13.04
CA ASP A 121 -23.02 -3.33 -13.27
C ASP A 121 -23.78 -1.99 -13.39
N LEU A 122 -23.07 -0.85 -13.22
CA LEU A 122 -23.67 0.48 -13.29
C LEU A 122 -23.79 0.95 -14.75
N ASP A 123 -24.96 1.45 -15.13
CA ASP A 123 -25.14 2.19 -16.37
C ASP A 123 -24.59 3.62 -16.20
N LEU A 124 -23.36 3.83 -16.66
CA LEU A 124 -22.63 5.08 -16.49
C LEU A 124 -22.50 5.84 -17.81
N SER A 125 -22.60 7.17 -17.75
CA SER A 125 -22.16 8.05 -18.84
C SER A 125 -20.63 8.02 -18.98
N ALA A 126 -20.10 8.60 -20.06
CA ALA A 126 -18.65 8.71 -20.24
C ALA A 126 -17.99 9.55 -19.12
N GLU A 127 -18.64 10.65 -18.73
CA GLU A 127 -18.16 11.52 -17.63
C GLU A 127 -18.17 10.79 -16.28
N GLN A 128 -19.23 10.02 -15.99
CA GLN A 128 -19.30 9.24 -14.76
C GLN A 128 -18.22 8.15 -14.73
N ARG A 129 -17.97 7.47 -15.85
CA ARG A 129 -16.86 6.50 -15.95
C ARG A 129 -15.52 7.15 -15.63
N ASP A 130 -15.23 8.31 -16.20
CA ASP A 130 -14.00 9.05 -15.94
C ASP A 130 -13.88 9.46 -14.45
N TYR A 131 -14.96 9.92 -13.82
CA TYR A 131 -14.98 10.18 -12.38
C TYR A 131 -14.58 8.95 -11.54
N PHE A 132 -15.11 7.76 -11.87
CA PHE A 132 -14.83 6.54 -11.13
C PHE A 132 -13.42 5.97 -11.35
N ARG A 133 -12.71 6.44 -12.38
CA ARG A 133 -11.30 6.10 -12.63
C ARG A 133 -10.33 6.92 -11.76
N ARG A 134 -10.82 7.94 -11.05
CA ARG A 134 -10.03 8.88 -10.25
C ARG A 134 -10.13 8.61 -8.74
N GLY A 135 -9.05 8.94 -8.04
CA GLY A 135 -8.96 8.93 -6.58
C GLY A 135 -9.07 10.32 -5.93
N THR A 136 -8.80 10.41 -4.63
CA THR A 136 -8.75 11.66 -3.86
C THR A 136 -7.69 12.62 -4.41
N TRP A 137 -6.53 12.07 -4.79
CA TRP A 137 -5.35 12.84 -5.17
C TRP A 137 -5.45 13.55 -6.52
N TYR A 138 -6.53 13.34 -7.27
CA TYR A 138 -6.77 13.96 -8.56
C TYR A 138 -7.38 15.37 -8.44
N SER A 139 -7.80 15.77 -7.25
CA SER A 139 -8.22 17.14 -7.01
C SER A 139 -7.01 18.04 -6.75
N ARG A 140 -7.08 19.29 -7.21
CA ARG A 140 -5.97 20.26 -7.06
C ARG A 140 -5.56 20.48 -5.61
N SER A 141 -6.52 20.59 -4.69
CA SER A 141 -6.25 20.82 -3.26
C SER A 141 -5.58 19.62 -2.61
N SER A 142 -6.03 18.40 -2.93
CA SER A 142 -5.41 17.17 -2.42
C SER A 142 -4.01 16.94 -2.99
N ALA A 143 -3.79 17.22 -4.28
CA ALA A 143 -2.46 17.19 -4.90
C ALA A 143 -1.51 18.20 -4.25
N ALA A 144 -1.97 19.44 -4.01
CA ALA A 144 -1.18 20.47 -3.35
C ALA A 144 -0.73 20.05 -1.93
N LEU A 145 -1.59 19.36 -1.17
CA LEU A 145 -1.25 18.82 0.14
C LEU A 145 -0.10 17.79 0.05
N LEU A 146 -0.15 16.88 -0.93
CA LEU A 146 0.92 15.88 -1.11
C LEU A 146 2.25 16.52 -1.50
N HIS A 147 2.24 17.55 -2.35
CA HIS A 147 3.46 18.32 -2.65
C HIS A 147 4.03 19.03 -1.42
N GLN A 148 3.18 19.59 -0.56
CA GLN A 148 3.62 20.18 0.72
C GLN A 148 4.23 19.15 1.68
N LEU A 149 3.81 17.89 1.58
CA LEU A 149 4.39 16.77 2.31
C LEU A 149 5.67 16.22 1.64
N GLY A 150 6.09 16.76 0.49
CA GLY A 150 7.25 16.28 -0.25
C GLY A 150 7.03 14.92 -0.94
N VAL A 151 5.77 14.52 -1.13
CA VAL A 151 5.43 13.24 -1.78
C VAL A 151 5.48 13.41 -3.31
N ALA A 152 6.18 12.50 -3.97
CA ALA A 152 6.26 12.43 -5.43
C ALA A 152 5.71 11.12 -6.02
N ARG A 153 5.41 10.12 -5.19
CA ARG A 153 4.95 8.79 -5.62
C ARG A 153 3.67 8.36 -4.92
N LEU A 154 2.72 7.85 -5.70
CA LEU A 154 1.42 7.36 -5.23
C LEU A 154 1.27 5.87 -5.53
N GLU A 155 0.84 5.12 -4.52
CA GLU A 155 0.47 3.72 -4.67
C GLU A 155 -1.00 3.61 -5.13
N LEU A 156 -1.23 2.83 -6.19
CA LEU A 156 -2.51 2.68 -6.86
C LEU A 156 -2.93 1.20 -6.94
N ASP A 157 -4.23 0.96 -6.82
CA ASP A 157 -4.83 -0.33 -7.12
C ASP A 157 -5.17 -0.48 -8.62
N ASN A 158 -5.00 -1.69 -9.16
CA ASN A 158 -5.44 -2.04 -10.51
C ASN A 158 -6.97 -2.22 -10.61
N LEU A 159 -7.68 -1.11 -10.86
CA LEU A 159 -9.15 -1.07 -10.86
C LEU A 159 -9.80 -1.80 -12.04
N LEU A 160 -10.97 -2.39 -11.81
CA LEU A 160 -11.74 -3.12 -12.83
C LEU A 160 -12.27 -2.21 -13.95
N GLN A 161 -12.58 -0.96 -13.64
CA GLN A 161 -13.08 0.05 -14.58
C GLN A 161 -11.98 0.84 -15.31
N GLY A 162 -10.71 0.49 -15.06
CA GLY A 162 -9.54 1.25 -15.49
C GLY A 162 -9.19 2.42 -14.56
N MET A 163 -8.14 3.15 -14.92
CA MET A 163 -7.61 4.28 -14.16
C MET A 163 -7.50 5.52 -15.05
N ALA A 164 -7.44 6.69 -14.43
CA ALA A 164 -7.14 7.94 -15.10
C ALA A 164 -5.64 8.25 -14.96
N PRO A 165 -5.06 9.07 -15.85
CA PRO A 165 -3.69 9.55 -15.70
C PRO A 165 -3.48 10.29 -14.39
N LEU A 166 -2.35 10.01 -13.72
CA LEU A 166 -1.97 10.74 -12.53
C LEU A 166 -1.84 12.25 -12.81
N PRO A 167 -2.11 13.10 -11.81
CA PRO A 167 -1.82 14.53 -11.93
C PRO A 167 -0.33 14.77 -12.16
N GLU A 168 -0.03 15.87 -12.85
CA GLU A 168 1.35 16.30 -13.10
C GLU A 168 2.17 16.39 -11.81
N GLY A 169 3.43 15.96 -11.87
CA GLY A 169 4.35 15.98 -10.74
C GLY A 169 4.30 14.73 -9.84
N PHE A 170 3.45 13.74 -10.16
CA PHE A 170 3.45 12.45 -9.49
C PHE A 170 3.88 11.30 -10.42
N SER A 171 4.54 10.32 -9.82
CA SER A 171 4.77 8.99 -10.37
C SER A 171 3.89 7.97 -9.66
N GLY A 172 3.57 6.88 -10.36
CA GLY A 172 2.65 5.85 -9.90
C GLY A 172 3.31 4.50 -9.71
N SER A 173 2.94 3.83 -8.64
CA SER A 173 3.16 2.40 -8.43
C SER A 173 1.83 1.67 -8.56
N LEU A 174 1.76 0.60 -9.35
CA LEU A 174 0.53 -0.17 -9.54
C LEU A 174 0.63 -1.55 -8.87
N HIS A 175 -0.27 -1.82 -7.92
CA HIS A 175 -0.35 -3.10 -7.22
C HIS A 175 -1.08 -4.17 -8.03
N LEU A 176 -0.47 -5.36 -8.10
CA LEU A 176 -0.99 -6.52 -8.85
C LEU A 176 -0.85 -7.84 -8.08
N PRO A 177 -1.81 -8.78 -8.25
CA PRO A 177 -3.12 -8.61 -8.90
C PRO A 177 -4.19 -8.09 -7.92
N TRP A 178 -3.82 -7.78 -6.67
CA TRP A 178 -4.78 -7.53 -5.60
C TRP A 178 -5.13 -6.06 -5.52
N ALA A 179 -6.40 -5.71 -5.73
CA ALA A 179 -6.92 -4.38 -5.44
C ALA A 179 -7.63 -4.39 -4.08
N MET A 180 -7.23 -3.49 -3.18
CA MET A 180 -7.90 -3.30 -1.89
C MET A 180 -9.35 -2.87 -2.12
N VAL A 181 -10.33 -3.50 -1.46
CA VAL A 181 -11.75 -3.08 -1.51
C VAL A 181 -12.12 -2.30 -0.25
N THR A 182 -11.82 -2.86 0.91
CA THR A 182 -12.06 -2.23 2.21
C THR A 182 -11.15 -2.81 3.27
N SER A 183 -10.79 -2.02 4.28
CA SER A 183 -10.07 -2.47 5.47
C SER A 183 -10.78 -1.98 6.72
N SER A 184 -10.79 -2.81 7.76
CA SER A 184 -11.50 -2.55 9.01
C SER A 184 -10.54 -2.56 10.20
N ARG A 185 -10.88 -1.83 11.25
CA ARG A 185 -10.18 -1.97 12.55
C ARG A 185 -10.64 -3.19 13.33
N ASN A 186 -11.82 -3.70 12.99
CA ASN A 186 -12.45 -4.87 13.60
C ASN A 186 -12.12 -6.11 12.76
N CYS A 187 -10.92 -6.66 12.97
CA CYS A 187 -10.48 -7.87 12.30
C CYS A 187 -11.25 -9.10 12.83
N PRO A 188 -11.82 -9.96 11.96
CA PRO A 188 -12.53 -11.16 12.39
C PRO A 188 -11.62 -12.18 13.09
N PHE A 189 -10.32 -12.16 12.77
CA PHE A 189 -9.31 -13.05 13.35
C PHE A 189 -8.63 -12.51 14.59
N ARG A 190 -8.98 -11.30 15.04
CA ARG A 190 -8.27 -10.68 16.15
C ARG A 190 -8.64 -11.39 17.46
N GLU A 191 -7.63 -12.02 18.05
CA GLU A 191 -7.68 -12.58 19.39
C GLU A 191 -6.52 -12.04 20.25
N PRO A 192 -6.81 -11.44 21.43
CA PRO A 192 -8.14 -11.09 21.95
C PRO A 192 -8.74 -9.85 21.27
N ARG A 193 -10.07 -9.74 21.25
CA ARG A 193 -10.80 -8.73 20.47
C ARG A 193 -10.48 -7.28 20.84
N HIS A 194 -9.98 -6.99 22.05
CA HIS A 194 -9.64 -5.64 22.55
C HIS A 194 -8.45 -5.66 23.54
N GLY A 195 -7.76 -4.52 23.69
CA GLY A 195 -6.85 -4.25 24.82
C GLY A 195 -5.50 -4.98 24.83
N HIS A 196 -5.27 -6.00 24.01
CA HIS A 196 -4.00 -6.74 23.99
C HIS A 196 -3.42 -6.92 22.57
N PRO A 197 -2.12 -7.26 22.46
CA PRO A 197 -1.48 -7.60 21.20
C PRO A 197 -2.20 -8.75 20.47
N CYS A 198 -2.36 -8.59 19.15
CA CYS A 198 -2.85 -9.66 18.29
C CYS A 198 -1.77 -10.73 18.13
N ARG A 199 -2.16 -12.00 17.98
CA ARG A 199 -1.21 -13.07 17.65
C ARG A 199 -0.66 -12.87 16.22
N PRO A 200 0.62 -13.21 15.95
CA PRO A 200 1.27 -12.95 14.66
C PRO A 200 0.72 -13.77 13.49
N ALA A 201 0.11 -14.92 13.75
CA ALA A 201 -0.53 -15.73 12.72
C ALA A 201 -1.89 -15.11 12.38
N CYS A 202 -1.95 -14.28 11.34
CA CYS A 202 -3.21 -13.93 10.71
C CYS A 202 -3.96 -15.23 10.35
N GLY A 203 -5.27 -15.25 10.54
CA GLY A 203 -6.08 -16.37 10.09
C GLY A 203 -5.95 -16.61 8.59
N GLU A 204 -6.29 -17.82 8.16
CA GLU A 204 -6.26 -18.18 6.75
C GLU A 204 -7.16 -17.27 5.92
N GLY A 205 -6.69 -16.89 4.73
CA GLY A 205 -7.49 -16.12 3.80
C GLY A 205 -8.69 -16.93 3.30
N PHE A 206 -9.82 -16.27 3.08
CA PHE A 206 -11.03 -16.92 2.58
C PHE A 206 -11.73 -16.06 1.54
N THR A 207 -12.66 -16.66 0.79
CA THR A 207 -13.44 -15.97 -0.24
C THR A 207 -14.81 -15.56 0.28
N LEU A 208 -15.31 -14.45 -0.25
CA LEU A 208 -16.65 -13.93 -0.01
C LEU A 208 -17.36 -13.81 -1.35
N GLU A 209 -18.49 -14.51 -1.44
CA GLU A 209 -19.34 -14.53 -2.63
C GLU A 209 -20.69 -13.92 -2.32
N THR A 210 -21.31 -13.32 -3.34
CA THR A 210 -22.63 -12.72 -3.22
C THR A 210 -23.40 -12.85 -4.53
N PRO A 211 -24.73 -13.07 -4.51
CA PRO A 211 -25.57 -12.98 -5.71
C PRO A 211 -25.57 -11.60 -6.37
N GLN A 212 -25.15 -10.54 -5.67
CA GLN A 212 -25.19 -9.16 -6.17
C GLN A 212 -23.98 -8.76 -7.03
N SER A 213 -22.94 -9.59 -7.11
CA SER A 213 -21.79 -9.32 -7.97
C SER A 213 -21.11 -10.62 -8.37
N ARG A 214 -20.63 -10.70 -9.60
CA ARG A 214 -19.89 -11.87 -10.11
C ARG A 214 -18.43 -11.90 -9.67
N VAL A 215 -17.93 -10.81 -9.08
CA VAL A 215 -16.54 -10.71 -8.62
C VAL A 215 -16.42 -11.28 -7.22
N VAL A 216 -15.59 -12.31 -7.09
CA VAL A 216 -15.23 -12.89 -5.79
C VAL A 216 -14.35 -11.93 -5.02
N LEU A 217 -14.67 -11.71 -3.74
CA LEU A 217 -13.81 -10.98 -2.82
C LEU A 217 -12.96 -11.96 -2.01
N TYR A 218 -11.76 -11.53 -1.65
CA TYR A 218 -10.79 -12.27 -0.86
C TYR A 218 -10.58 -11.54 0.46
N GLN A 219 -10.85 -12.16 1.59
CA GLN A 219 -10.56 -11.62 2.91
C GLN A 219 -9.23 -12.19 3.39
N ALA A 220 -8.31 -11.32 3.81
CA ALA A 220 -7.13 -11.69 4.57
C ALA A 220 -6.88 -10.68 5.69
N GLY A 221 -6.71 -11.18 6.91
CA GLY A 221 -6.65 -10.33 8.08
C GLY A 221 -7.89 -9.43 8.18
N ASN A 222 -7.65 -8.12 8.26
CA ASN A 222 -8.69 -7.10 8.39
C ASN A 222 -9.15 -6.48 7.06
N THR A 223 -8.66 -6.98 5.93
CA THR A 223 -8.82 -6.34 4.62
C THR A 223 -9.43 -7.28 3.60
N GLN A 224 -10.28 -6.72 2.75
CA GLN A 224 -10.89 -7.39 1.60
C GLN A 224 -10.24 -6.89 0.32
N PHE A 225 -10.06 -7.81 -0.62
CA PHE A 225 -9.46 -7.57 -1.91
C PHE A 225 -10.32 -8.13 -3.02
N LEU A 226 -10.16 -7.59 -4.22
CA LEU A 226 -10.53 -8.25 -5.46
C LEU A 226 -9.25 -8.58 -6.24
N ARG A 227 -9.35 -9.55 -7.14
CA ARG A 227 -8.26 -9.92 -8.04
C ARG A 227 -8.51 -9.33 -9.43
N ASN A 228 -7.52 -8.63 -9.96
CA ASN A 228 -7.50 -8.14 -11.33
C ASN A 228 -6.11 -8.35 -11.95
N ASP A 229 -5.99 -9.39 -12.76
CA ASP A 229 -4.75 -9.74 -13.46
C ASP A 229 -4.57 -8.94 -14.77
N ASN A 230 -5.58 -8.19 -15.21
CA ASN A 230 -5.51 -7.43 -16.45
C ASN A 230 -4.65 -6.18 -16.27
N LEU A 231 -3.44 -6.21 -16.82
CA LEU A 231 -2.55 -5.05 -16.83
C LEU A 231 -3.05 -4.00 -17.84
N PRO A 232 -3.16 -2.70 -17.46
CA PRO A 232 -3.39 -1.64 -18.43
C PRO A 232 -2.27 -1.61 -19.50
N GLN A 233 -2.63 -1.41 -20.77
CA GLN A 233 -1.65 -1.38 -21.86
C GLN A 233 -0.79 -0.11 -21.84
N ASP A 234 -1.36 1.00 -21.35
CA ASP A 234 -0.77 2.34 -21.45
C ASP A 234 -0.26 2.84 -20.09
N LEU A 235 0.56 2.04 -19.38
CA LEU A 235 1.04 2.38 -18.03
C LEU A 235 1.78 3.73 -17.99
N ALA A 236 2.60 4.03 -19.00
CA ALA A 236 3.34 5.28 -19.09
C ALA A 236 2.40 6.49 -19.17
N ASP A 237 1.31 6.40 -19.96
CA ASP A 237 0.31 7.46 -20.09
C ASP A 237 -0.50 7.64 -18.80
N LEU A 238 -0.57 6.60 -17.96
CA LEU A 238 -1.15 6.68 -16.62
C LEU A 238 -0.21 7.31 -15.58
N GLY A 239 1.05 7.58 -15.94
CA GLY A 239 2.08 8.04 -15.02
C GLY A 239 2.64 6.91 -14.13
N VAL A 240 2.45 5.65 -14.50
CA VAL A 240 2.91 4.47 -13.74
C VAL A 240 4.24 3.98 -14.32
N ASP A 241 5.25 3.92 -13.47
CA ASP A 241 6.61 3.47 -13.81
C ASP A 241 7.12 2.30 -12.94
N ARG A 242 6.31 1.88 -11.95
CA ARG A 242 6.58 0.77 -11.02
C ARG A 242 5.39 -0.19 -10.94
N LEU A 243 5.66 -1.49 -11.01
CA LEU A 243 4.69 -2.55 -10.70
C LEU A 243 5.03 -3.18 -9.37
N VAL A 244 4.03 -3.31 -8.48
CA VAL A 244 4.19 -3.91 -7.16
C VAL A 244 3.47 -5.25 -7.14
N HIS A 245 4.25 -6.32 -7.14
CA HIS A 245 3.77 -7.70 -7.01
C HIS A 245 3.68 -8.09 -5.54
N HIS A 246 2.71 -8.92 -5.18
CA HIS A 246 2.57 -9.39 -3.81
C HIS A 246 2.98 -10.86 -3.70
N LEU A 247 3.96 -11.17 -2.83
CA LEU A 247 4.40 -12.56 -2.60
C LEU A 247 3.33 -13.43 -1.93
N HIS A 248 2.41 -12.78 -1.22
CA HIS A 248 1.29 -13.40 -0.53
C HIS A 248 0.05 -12.52 -0.69
N LEU A 249 -1.14 -13.07 -0.43
CA LEU A 249 -2.35 -12.25 -0.30
C LEU A 249 -2.10 -11.16 0.76
N PRO A 250 -2.27 -9.86 0.44
CA PRO A 250 -1.98 -8.78 1.39
C PRO A 250 -2.91 -8.85 2.59
N ALA A 251 -2.48 -8.40 3.77
CA ALA A 251 -3.27 -8.44 4.99
C ALA A 251 -2.85 -7.38 6.03
#